data_AF-A0A9P7DFZ4-F1
#
_entry.id   AF-A0A9P7DFZ4-F1
#
_cell.length_a   1.000
_cell.length_b   1.000
_cell.length_c   1.000
_cell.angle_alpha   90.00
_cell.angle_beta   90.00
_cell.angle_gamma   90.00
#
_symmetry.space_group_name_H-M   'P 1'
#
loop_
_entity.id
_entity.type
_entity.pdbx_description
1 polymer ?
#
loop_
_entity_poly.entity_id
_entity_poly.type
_entity_poly.pdbx_seq_one_letter_code
_entity_poly.pdbx_strand_id
1 'polypeptide(L)'
;MKAIGARPNKRSDGTDVYPVPVLSDPNTGALITDSLEIASYLEKTYPEKAIFPHNSESLIREFDSAHFRLVIPAVKFIFARSTETLSPASAKFFIGVRSIDVPLPWDANYSEDWALLEKGYNTAHEWYQKTDGKWLMGDTFSYADIIVACCLLWFKRVLKENEWVRISPWNGGKWTQLLADAVSIRKHRKTAAPMKIICLLLLFVLLYLISPRVGAGFKIVNV
;
A
#
# COMPACT_ATOMS: atom_id res chain seq x y z
N MET A 1 -7.55 18.61 -2.38
CA MET A 1 -6.30 18.37 -3.14
C MET A 1 -5.93 19.49 -4.10
N LYS A 2 -6.75 19.83 -5.10
CA LYS A 2 -6.45 20.95 -6.01
C LYS A 2 -6.28 22.30 -5.27
N ALA A 3 -7.11 22.56 -4.27
CA ALA A 3 -7.07 23.78 -3.46
C ALA A 3 -5.77 23.96 -2.64
N ILE A 4 -5.03 22.87 -2.40
CA ILE A 4 -3.77 22.92 -1.63
C ILE A 4 -2.54 22.92 -2.57
N GLY A 5 -2.73 22.99 -3.88
CA GLY A 5 -1.65 23.00 -4.87
C GLY A 5 -1.05 21.62 -5.17
N ALA A 6 -1.70 20.53 -4.74
CA ALA A 6 -1.23 19.17 -5.03
C ALA A 6 -1.23 18.94 -6.55
N ARG A 7 -0.21 18.26 -7.08
CA ARG A 7 -0.16 17.86 -8.49
C ARG A 7 -1.08 16.67 -8.72
N PRO A 8 -1.84 16.61 -9.83
CA PRO A 8 -2.61 15.41 -10.16
C PRO A 8 -1.70 14.33 -10.72
N ASN A 9 -2.06 13.07 -10.48
CA ASN A 9 -1.60 11.95 -11.28
C ASN A 9 -2.50 11.83 -12.51
N LYS A 10 -1.99 11.26 -13.60
CA LYS A 10 -2.75 10.97 -14.81
C LYS A 10 -3.26 9.53 -14.79
N ARG A 11 -4.52 9.33 -15.16
CA ARG A 11 -5.10 8.01 -15.44
C ARG A 11 -4.76 7.53 -16.84
N SER A 12 -5.08 6.26 -17.11
CA SER A 12 -4.98 5.64 -18.44
C SER A 12 -5.82 6.37 -19.51
N ASP A 13 -6.96 6.94 -19.12
CA ASP A 13 -7.84 7.76 -19.96
C ASP A 13 -7.41 9.25 -20.06
N GLY A 14 -6.28 9.62 -19.44
CA GLY A 14 -5.75 10.99 -19.43
C GLY A 14 -6.39 11.94 -18.41
N THR A 15 -7.40 11.49 -17.66
CA THR A 15 -8.05 12.33 -16.64
C THR A 15 -7.15 12.57 -15.43
N ASP A 16 -7.31 13.73 -14.80
CA ASP A 16 -6.60 14.09 -13.57
C ASP A 16 -7.23 13.36 -12.37
N VAL A 17 -6.38 12.68 -11.61
CA VAL A 17 -6.75 12.11 -10.31
C VAL A 17 -5.84 12.65 -9.22
N TYR A 18 -6.41 12.94 -8.06
CA TYR A 18 -5.67 13.39 -6.88
C TYR A 18 -5.67 12.28 -5.84
N PRO A 19 -4.76 11.29 -5.94
CA PRO A 19 -4.73 10.19 -5.02
C PRO A 19 -4.17 10.64 -3.66
N VAL A 20 -4.59 9.93 -2.62
CA VAL A 20 -3.80 9.83 -1.40
C VAL A 20 -2.76 8.72 -1.58
N PRO A 21 -1.56 8.82 -0.98
CA PRO A 21 -1.18 9.80 0.05
C PRO A 21 -0.68 11.10 -0.56
N VAL A 22 -0.74 12.16 0.25
CA VAL A 22 -0.08 13.44 -0.03
C VAL A 22 0.73 13.83 1.20
N LEU A 23 2.00 14.13 0.98
CA LEU A 23 2.93 14.65 1.97
C LEU A 23 3.02 16.16 1.82
N SER A 24 2.70 16.88 2.89
CA SER A 24 3.05 18.29 3.04
C SER A 24 4.18 18.39 4.06
N ASP A 25 5.36 18.82 3.62
CA ASP A 25 6.53 18.98 4.47
C ASP A 25 6.70 20.46 4.86
N PRO A 26 6.46 20.85 6.11
CA PRO A 26 6.59 22.24 6.54
C PRO A 26 8.05 22.71 6.61
N ASN A 27 9.04 21.81 6.69
CA ASN A 27 10.45 22.21 6.81
C ASN A 27 11.02 22.71 5.48
N THR A 28 10.51 22.17 4.37
CA THR A 28 10.96 22.51 3.00
C THR A 28 9.89 23.24 2.20
N GLY A 29 8.64 23.24 2.67
CA GLY A 29 7.48 23.69 1.91
C GLY A 29 7.05 22.72 0.80
N ALA A 30 7.63 21.52 0.73
CA ALA A 30 7.34 20.56 -0.32
C ALA A 30 5.92 19.98 -0.17
N LEU A 31 5.24 19.82 -1.31
CA LEU A 31 3.96 19.13 -1.41
C LEU A 31 4.06 18.02 -2.45
N ILE A 32 4.17 16.78 -1.98
CA ILE A 32 4.46 15.60 -2.81
C ILE A 32 3.24 14.68 -2.79
N THR A 33 2.81 14.27 -3.98
CA THR A 33 1.77 13.26 -4.20
C THR A 33 2.43 11.97 -4.68
N ASP A 34 1.72 10.84 -4.62
CA ASP A 34 2.21 9.50 -4.98
C ASP A 34 3.15 8.88 -3.92
N SER A 35 2.89 7.63 -3.52
CA SER A 35 3.63 7.00 -2.43
C SER A 35 5.09 6.73 -2.77
N LEU A 36 5.41 6.39 -4.02
CA LEU A 36 6.79 6.15 -4.47
C LEU A 36 7.57 7.47 -4.55
N GLU A 37 6.94 8.53 -5.05
CA GLU A 37 7.55 9.86 -5.06
C GLU A 37 7.76 10.41 -3.65
N ILE A 38 6.81 10.19 -2.75
CA ILE A 38 6.98 10.55 -1.34
C ILE A 38 8.15 9.77 -0.73
N ALA A 39 8.27 8.48 -0.98
CA ALA A 39 9.38 7.68 -0.50
C ALA A 39 10.73 8.19 -1.05
N SER A 40 10.81 8.52 -2.34
CA SER A 40 12.02 9.07 -2.97
C SER A 40 12.39 10.44 -2.39
N TYR A 41 11.40 11.29 -2.16
CA TYR A 41 11.57 12.58 -1.51
C TYR A 41 12.12 12.42 -0.08
N LEU A 42 11.56 11.49 0.69
CA LEU A 42 11.98 11.27 2.08
C LEU A 42 13.39 10.69 2.17
N GLU A 43 13.77 9.77 1.28
CA GLU A 43 15.15 9.25 1.15
C GLU A 43 16.15 10.40 0.91
N LYS A 44 15.83 11.30 -0.03
CA LYS A 44 16.71 12.40 -0.42
C LYS A 44 16.79 13.51 0.63
N THR A 45 15.67 13.81 1.28
CA THR A 45 15.57 14.96 2.19
C THR A 45 15.98 14.60 3.61
N TYR A 46 15.76 13.35 4.03
CA TYR A 46 16.04 12.88 5.39
C TYR A 46 16.76 11.52 5.36
N PRO A 47 18.05 11.48 4.97
CA PRO A 47 18.80 10.26 4.68
C PRO A 47 19.25 9.49 5.95
N GLU A 48 18.35 9.27 6.90
CA GLU A 48 18.67 8.55 8.14
C GLU A 48 18.80 7.03 7.90
N LYS A 49 17.91 6.47 7.07
CA LYS A 49 17.94 5.03 6.75
C LYS A 49 17.39 4.79 5.35
N ALA A 50 18.14 4.00 4.58
CA ALA A 50 17.81 3.66 3.22
C ALA A 50 16.42 3.02 3.09
N ILE A 51 15.58 3.60 2.23
CA ILE A 51 14.28 3.12 1.78
C ILE A 51 14.45 2.32 0.48
N PHE A 52 15.36 2.78 -0.38
CA PHE A 52 15.82 2.16 -1.61
C PHE A 52 17.32 1.82 -1.50
N PRO A 53 17.70 0.79 -0.71
CA PRO A 53 19.08 0.36 -0.55
C PRO A 53 19.78 0.12 -1.89
N HIS A 54 21.10 0.33 -1.96
CA HIS A 54 21.91 -0.01 -3.14
C HIS A 54 21.43 0.62 -4.47
N ASN A 55 20.86 1.83 -4.43
CA ASN A 55 20.31 2.53 -5.60
C ASN A 55 19.22 1.72 -6.32
N SER A 56 18.40 0.99 -5.55
CA SER A 56 17.37 0.07 -6.08
C SER A 56 16.06 0.73 -6.49
N GLU A 57 15.94 2.06 -6.44
CA GLU A 57 14.65 2.76 -6.65
C GLU A 57 13.98 2.37 -7.98
N SER A 58 14.73 2.35 -9.09
CA SER A 58 14.20 1.97 -10.40
C SER A 58 13.70 0.52 -10.45
N LEU A 59 14.45 -0.39 -9.83
CA LEU A 59 14.07 -1.81 -9.74
C LEU A 59 12.84 -2.01 -8.86
N ILE A 60 12.74 -1.25 -7.76
CA ILE A 60 11.59 -1.32 -6.85
C ILE A 60 10.32 -0.77 -7.51
N ARG A 61 10.43 0.24 -8.38
CA ARG A 61 9.29 0.74 -9.19
C ARG A 61 8.79 -0.30 -10.18
N GLU A 62 9.69 -1.05 -10.83
CA GLU A 62 9.27 -2.16 -11.67
C GLU A 62 8.69 -3.32 -10.84
N PHE A 63 9.27 -3.60 -9.68
CA PHE A 63 8.72 -4.58 -8.74
C PHE A 63 7.30 -4.22 -8.30
N ASP A 64 7.03 -2.95 -7.98
CA ASP A 64 5.68 -2.46 -7.65
C ASP A 64 4.69 -2.78 -8.78
N SER A 65 5.09 -2.46 -10.02
CA SER A 65 4.29 -2.76 -11.21
C SER A 65 4.08 -4.27 -11.41
N ALA A 66 5.12 -5.08 -11.20
CA ALA A 66 5.04 -6.53 -11.30
C ALA A 66 4.12 -7.14 -10.23
N HIS A 67 4.26 -6.71 -8.98
CA HIS A 67 3.41 -7.12 -7.88
C HIS A 67 1.95 -6.70 -8.13
N PHE A 68 1.71 -5.49 -8.61
CA PHE A 68 0.39 -5.00 -8.97
C PHE A 68 -0.28 -5.86 -10.06
N ARG A 69 0.48 -6.28 -11.09
CA ARG A 69 -0.01 -7.20 -12.14
C ARG A 69 -0.42 -8.58 -11.60
N LEU A 70 0.21 -9.06 -10.53
CA LEU A 70 -0.19 -10.32 -9.88
C LEU A 70 -1.48 -10.18 -9.07
N VAL A 71 -1.65 -9.03 -8.40
CA VAL A 71 -2.71 -8.86 -7.39
C VAL A 71 -4.02 -8.36 -8.03
N ILE A 72 -3.97 -7.39 -8.94
CA ILE A 72 -5.17 -6.73 -9.48
C ILE A 72 -6.22 -7.67 -10.09
N PRO A 73 -5.86 -8.70 -10.87
CA PRO A 73 -6.85 -9.62 -11.41
C PRO A 73 -7.68 -10.34 -10.33
N ALA A 74 -7.17 -10.40 -9.09
CA ALA A 74 -7.73 -11.18 -7.99
C ALA A 74 -8.48 -10.34 -6.93
N VAL A 75 -8.57 -9.01 -7.06
CA VAL A 75 -9.04 -8.15 -5.95
C VAL A 75 -10.50 -7.71 -6.03
N LYS A 76 -11.33 -8.21 -6.95
CA LYS A 76 -12.73 -7.75 -7.08
C LYS A 76 -13.50 -7.92 -5.76
N PHE A 77 -13.46 -9.11 -5.17
CA PHE A 77 -14.11 -9.35 -3.88
C PHE A 77 -13.51 -8.50 -2.74
N ILE A 78 -12.21 -8.23 -2.78
CA ILE A 78 -11.52 -7.38 -1.80
C ILE A 78 -11.97 -5.92 -1.95
N PHE A 79 -12.25 -5.46 -3.17
CA PHE A 79 -12.88 -4.17 -3.42
C PHE A 79 -14.32 -4.12 -2.91
N ALA A 80 -15.13 -5.17 -3.16
CA ALA A 80 -16.46 -5.26 -2.56
C ALA A 80 -16.40 -5.18 -1.02
N ARG A 81 -15.54 -5.99 -0.39
CA ARG A 81 -15.26 -5.94 1.06
C ARG A 81 -14.80 -4.57 1.54
N SER A 82 -13.96 -3.90 0.75
CA SER A 82 -13.52 -2.55 1.07
C SER A 82 -14.75 -1.64 1.17
N THR A 83 -15.67 -1.66 0.20
CA THR A 83 -16.87 -0.81 0.22
C THR A 83 -17.79 -1.04 1.43
N GLU A 84 -17.83 -2.27 1.97
CA GLU A 84 -18.57 -2.59 3.20
C GLU A 84 -18.01 -1.85 4.43
N THR A 85 -16.73 -1.49 4.40
CA THR A 85 -16.04 -0.77 5.49
C THR A 85 -16.05 0.75 5.33
N LEU A 86 -16.35 1.27 4.13
CA LEU A 86 -16.32 2.71 3.82
C LEU A 86 -17.61 3.42 4.27
N SER A 87 -17.52 4.72 4.52
CA SER A 87 -18.72 5.57 4.57
C SER A 87 -19.43 5.56 3.21
N PRO A 88 -20.75 5.82 3.12
CA PRO A 88 -21.46 5.82 1.82
C PRO A 88 -20.84 6.76 0.77
N ALA A 89 -20.39 7.94 1.19
CA ALA A 89 -19.73 8.90 0.30
C ALA A 89 -18.38 8.38 -0.20
N SER A 90 -17.56 7.83 0.71
CA SER A 90 -16.26 7.22 0.38
C SER A 90 -16.42 5.98 -0.50
N ALA A 91 -17.44 5.15 -0.25
CA ALA A 91 -17.77 3.99 -1.06
C ALA A 91 -18.12 4.39 -2.49
N LYS A 92 -19.00 5.38 -2.66
CA LYS A 92 -19.37 5.90 -3.98
C LYS A 92 -18.17 6.42 -4.75
N PHE A 93 -17.31 7.20 -4.09
CA PHE A 93 -16.06 7.69 -4.70
C PHE A 93 -15.14 6.52 -5.07
N PHE A 94 -14.91 5.59 -4.14
CA PHE A 94 -14.06 4.42 -4.35
C PHE A 94 -14.52 3.58 -5.55
N ILE A 95 -15.82 3.29 -5.64
CA ILE A 95 -16.42 2.59 -6.79
C ILE A 95 -16.16 3.36 -8.08
N GLY A 96 -16.48 4.66 -8.11
CA GLY A 96 -16.29 5.49 -9.30
C GLY A 96 -14.84 5.56 -9.79
N VAL A 97 -13.86 5.49 -8.88
CA VAL A 97 -12.44 5.48 -9.25
C VAL A 97 -11.96 4.09 -9.67
N ARG A 98 -12.27 3.05 -8.88
CA ARG A 98 -11.69 1.72 -9.09
C ARG A 98 -12.40 0.93 -10.18
N SER A 99 -13.66 1.24 -10.48
CA SER A 99 -14.41 0.57 -11.57
C SER A 99 -13.83 0.84 -12.96
N ILE A 100 -12.98 1.86 -13.10
CA ILE A 100 -12.24 2.17 -14.32
C ILE A 100 -11.18 1.10 -14.59
N ASP A 101 -10.41 0.72 -13.57
CA ASP A 101 -9.32 -0.25 -13.69
C ASP A 101 -9.81 -1.70 -13.50
N VAL A 102 -10.83 -1.88 -12.67
CA VAL A 102 -11.43 -3.19 -12.36
C VAL A 102 -12.93 -3.12 -12.59
N PRO A 103 -13.43 -3.56 -13.75
CA PRO A 103 -14.84 -3.44 -14.10
C PRO A 103 -15.78 -4.13 -13.12
N LEU A 104 -16.95 -3.52 -12.91
CA LEU A 104 -18.09 -4.11 -12.19
C LEU A 104 -18.75 -5.25 -13.02
N PRO A 105 -19.49 -6.18 -12.40
CA PRO A 105 -19.78 -6.29 -10.95
C PRO A 105 -18.60 -6.85 -10.15
N TRP A 106 -18.42 -6.33 -8.93
CA TRP A 106 -17.47 -6.86 -7.95
C TRP A 106 -18.11 -7.84 -6.97
N ASP A 107 -19.40 -8.10 -7.07
CA ASP A 107 -20.18 -8.97 -6.16
C ASP A 107 -20.47 -10.37 -6.72
N ALA A 108 -19.69 -10.79 -7.73
CA ALA A 108 -19.84 -12.07 -8.42
C ALA A 108 -19.21 -13.27 -7.67
N ASN A 109 -19.32 -14.49 -8.20
CA ASN A 109 -18.65 -15.66 -7.64
C ASN A 109 -17.12 -15.49 -7.67
N TYR A 110 -16.49 -15.49 -6.49
CA TYR A 110 -15.06 -15.19 -6.31
C TYR A 110 -14.15 -16.43 -6.31
N SER A 111 -14.64 -17.58 -6.73
CA SER A 111 -13.82 -18.81 -6.75
C SER A 111 -12.54 -18.64 -7.58
N GLU A 112 -12.64 -17.94 -8.72
CA GLU A 112 -11.50 -17.64 -9.59
C GLU A 112 -10.55 -16.61 -8.97
N ASP A 113 -11.09 -15.54 -8.37
CA ASP A 113 -10.30 -14.51 -7.66
C ASP A 113 -9.42 -15.14 -6.57
N TRP A 114 -9.96 -16.08 -5.81
CA TRP A 114 -9.19 -16.78 -4.78
C TRP A 114 -8.02 -17.58 -5.35
N ALA A 115 -8.23 -18.29 -6.46
CA ALA A 115 -7.16 -19.06 -7.12
C ALA A 115 -6.09 -18.13 -7.70
N LEU A 116 -6.49 -17.00 -8.28
CA LEU A 116 -5.56 -15.98 -8.78
C LEU A 116 -4.77 -15.33 -7.64
N LEU A 117 -5.42 -15.03 -6.51
CA LEU A 117 -4.76 -14.43 -5.35
C LEU A 117 -3.71 -15.37 -4.77
N GLU A 118 -4.07 -16.65 -4.58
CA GLU A 118 -3.16 -17.68 -4.07
C GLU A 118 -1.97 -17.86 -5.02
N LYS A 119 -2.23 -17.93 -6.33
CA LYS A 119 -1.17 -17.98 -7.35
C LYS A 119 -0.25 -16.76 -7.27
N GLY A 120 -0.82 -15.55 -7.17
CA GLY A 120 -0.05 -14.31 -7.08
C GLY A 120 0.87 -14.28 -5.87
N TYR A 121 0.38 -14.69 -4.70
CA TYR A 121 1.21 -14.77 -3.49
C TYR A 121 2.19 -15.93 -3.54
N ASN A 122 1.87 -17.08 -4.14
CA ASN A 122 2.87 -18.12 -4.41
C ASN A 122 4.03 -17.60 -5.27
N THR A 123 3.75 -16.85 -6.34
CA THR A 123 4.79 -16.20 -7.14
C THR A 123 5.58 -15.16 -6.34
N ALA A 124 4.92 -14.33 -5.52
CA ALA A 124 5.61 -13.40 -4.64
C ALA A 124 6.51 -14.13 -3.63
N HIS A 125 6.08 -15.29 -3.13
CA HIS A 125 6.87 -16.12 -2.21
C HIS A 125 8.13 -16.65 -2.89
N GLU A 126 8.04 -17.11 -4.14
CA GLU A 126 9.20 -17.53 -4.92
C GLU A 126 10.24 -16.42 -5.02
N TRP A 127 9.83 -15.15 -5.18
CA TRP A 127 10.78 -14.02 -5.18
C TRP A 127 11.54 -13.89 -3.85
N TYR A 128 10.85 -14.03 -2.71
CA TYR A 128 11.50 -14.07 -1.40
C TYR A 128 12.44 -15.27 -1.22
N GLN A 129 12.21 -16.38 -1.92
CA GLN A 129 13.06 -17.57 -1.86
C GLN A 129 14.32 -17.46 -2.74
N LYS A 130 14.40 -16.46 -3.62
CA LYS A 130 15.57 -16.22 -4.49
C LYS A 130 16.65 -15.35 -3.84
N THR A 131 16.46 -14.95 -2.58
CA THR A 131 17.38 -14.10 -1.84
C THR A 131 17.90 -14.82 -0.60
N ASP A 132 19.19 -14.64 -0.31
CA ASP A 132 19.75 -15.04 0.97
C ASP A 132 19.29 -14.05 2.05
N GLY A 133 18.37 -14.47 2.91
CA GLY A 133 17.82 -13.65 3.99
C GLY A 133 16.29 -13.62 4.01
N LYS A 134 15.73 -12.74 4.84
CA LYS A 134 14.28 -12.73 5.11
C LYS A 134 13.46 -11.78 4.23
N TRP A 135 14.11 -10.84 3.56
CA TRP A 135 13.53 -9.75 2.77
C TRP A 135 13.82 -9.89 1.27
N LEU A 136 13.11 -9.11 0.44
CA LEU A 136 13.34 -9.07 -1.02
C LEU A 136 14.71 -8.53 -1.42
N MET A 137 15.45 -7.93 -0.48
CA MET A 137 16.85 -7.53 -0.65
C MET A 137 17.75 -8.27 0.35
N GLY A 138 17.48 -9.55 0.58
CA GLY A 138 18.22 -10.43 1.49
C GLY A 138 17.98 -10.08 2.95
N ASP A 139 19.01 -9.65 3.68
CA ASP A 139 18.88 -9.21 5.07
C ASP A 139 18.45 -7.74 5.22
N THR A 140 18.27 -7.02 4.11
CA THR A 140 17.89 -5.61 4.11
C THR A 140 16.41 -5.40 3.85
N PHE A 141 15.69 -4.83 4.82
CA PHE A 141 14.30 -4.39 4.64
C PHE A 141 14.25 -3.16 3.75
N SER A 142 13.40 -3.19 2.72
CA SER A 142 13.31 -2.14 1.69
C SER A 142 11.86 -1.72 1.41
N TYR A 143 11.69 -0.74 0.52
CA TYR A 143 10.36 -0.36 0.04
C TYR A 143 9.64 -1.50 -0.73
N ALA A 144 10.38 -2.46 -1.29
CA ALA A 144 9.76 -3.65 -1.92
C ALA A 144 8.96 -4.47 -0.90
N ASP A 145 9.51 -4.70 0.29
CA ASP A 145 8.82 -5.42 1.36
C ASP A 145 7.62 -4.64 1.90
N ILE A 146 7.74 -3.31 1.91
CA ILE A 146 6.67 -2.40 2.28
C ILE A 146 5.47 -2.55 1.34
N ILE A 147 5.67 -2.63 0.02
CA ILE A 147 4.60 -2.82 -0.98
C ILE A 147 3.77 -4.07 -0.66
N VAL A 148 4.45 -5.21 -0.48
CA VAL A 148 3.79 -6.50 -0.20
C VAL A 148 3.06 -6.46 1.15
N ALA A 149 3.73 -5.93 2.19
CA ALA A 149 3.15 -5.81 3.53
C ALA A 149 1.91 -4.90 3.54
N CYS A 150 1.88 -3.83 2.74
CA CYS A 150 0.73 -2.93 2.67
C CYS A 150 -0.49 -3.60 2.02
N CYS A 151 -0.31 -4.39 0.97
CA CYS A 151 -1.39 -5.16 0.36
C CYS A 151 -1.95 -6.22 1.34
N LEU A 152 -1.08 -6.95 2.03
CA LEU A 152 -1.50 -7.91 3.05
C LEU A 152 -2.24 -7.26 4.22
N LEU A 153 -1.79 -6.08 4.65
CA LEU A 153 -2.44 -5.33 5.72
C LEU A 153 -3.82 -4.82 5.28
N TRP A 154 -3.95 -4.40 4.02
CA TRP A 154 -5.24 -4.06 3.44
C TRP A 154 -6.19 -5.26 3.49
N PHE A 155 -5.77 -6.42 3.00
CA PHE A 155 -6.59 -7.64 3.00
C PHE A 155 -7.03 -8.00 4.42
N LYS A 156 -6.10 -8.05 5.36
CA LYS A 156 -6.38 -8.35 6.77
C LYS A 156 -7.41 -7.39 7.39
N ARG A 157 -7.54 -6.17 6.88
CA ARG A 157 -8.48 -5.17 7.41
C ARG A 157 -9.88 -5.25 6.84
N VAL A 158 -10.01 -5.59 5.56
CA VAL A 158 -11.31 -5.54 4.86
C VAL A 158 -11.95 -6.92 4.73
N LEU A 159 -11.13 -7.97 4.66
CA LEU A 159 -11.63 -9.34 4.60
C LEU A 159 -12.26 -9.73 5.93
N LYS A 160 -13.30 -10.55 5.85
CA LYS A 160 -13.89 -11.19 7.03
C LYS A 160 -12.88 -12.14 7.66
N GLU A 161 -13.06 -12.44 8.95
CA GLU A 161 -12.11 -13.28 9.68
C GLU A 161 -11.92 -14.66 9.01
N ASN A 162 -13.00 -15.29 8.55
CA ASN A 162 -12.94 -16.58 7.85
C ASN A 162 -12.22 -16.50 6.48
N GLU A 163 -12.21 -15.33 5.84
CA GLU A 163 -11.50 -15.09 4.59
C GLU A 163 -10.01 -14.83 4.85
N TRP A 164 -9.67 -14.07 5.90
CA TRP A 164 -8.27 -13.87 6.30
C TRP A 164 -7.61 -15.17 6.79
N VAL A 165 -8.34 -16.01 7.51
CA VAL A 165 -7.88 -17.36 7.95
C VAL A 165 -7.52 -18.26 6.76
N ARG A 166 -8.06 -18.01 5.56
CA ARG A 166 -7.64 -18.71 4.34
C ARG A 166 -6.25 -18.28 3.87
N ILE A 167 -5.90 -17.00 4.00
CA ILE A 167 -4.63 -16.41 3.53
C ILE A 167 -3.50 -16.62 4.55
N SER A 168 -3.81 -16.51 5.83
CA SER A 168 -2.80 -16.48 6.90
C SER A 168 -1.87 -17.71 6.98
N PRO A 169 -2.28 -18.95 6.62
CA PRO A 169 -1.39 -20.11 6.61
C PRO A 169 -0.61 -20.30 5.30
N TRP A 170 -0.91 -19.54 4.23
CA TRP A 170 -0.23 -19.69 2.95
C TRP A 170 1.29 -19.56 3.10
N ASN A 171 2.00 -20.35 2.29
CA ASN A 171 3.46 -20.36 2.25
C ASN A 171 4.10 -20.52 3.64
N GLY A 172 3.55 -21.44 4.45
CA GLY A 172 4.05 -21.70 5.81
C GLY A 172 3.88 -20.53 6.78
N GLY A 173 2.89 -19.67 6.56
CA GLY A 173 2.63 -18.49 7.39
C GLY A 173 3.53 -17.28 7.09
N LYS A 174 4.28 -17.30 5.96
CA LYS A 174 5.18 -16.21 5.55
C LYS A 174 4.52 -14.83 5.60
N TRP A 175 3.27 -14.71 5.14
CA TRP A 175 2.56 -13.43 5.06
C TRP A 175 2.19 -12.86 6.43
N THR A 176 1.81 -13.74 7.36
CA THR A 176 1.57 -13.36 8.75
C THR A 176 2.88 -12.89 9.40
N GLN A 177 3.99 -13.60 9.15
CA GLN A 177 5.31 -13.20 9.65
C GLN A 177 5.78 -11.87 9.06
N LEU A 178 5.60 -11.66 7.75
CA LEU A 178 5.94 -10.41 7.06
C LEU A 178 5.22 -9.22 7.70
N LEU A 179 3.92 -9.35 7.97
CA LEU A 179 3.15 -8.32 8.68
C LEU A 179 3.68 -8.04 10.09
N ALA A 180 4.00 -9.10 10.85
CA ALA A 180 4.53 -8.96 12.20
C ALA A 180 5.88 -8.22 12.22
N ASP A 181 6.79 -8.61 11.31
CA ASP A 181 8.11 -8.00 11.19
C ASP A 181 8.02 -6.53 10.76
N ALA A 182 7.17 -6.21 9.78
CA ALA A 182 6.95 -4.84 9.32
C ALA A 182 6.42 -3.93 10.45
N VAL A 183 5.50 -4.45 11.29
CA VAL A 183 5.01 -3.73 12.47
C VAL A 183 6.10 -3.56 13.55
N SER A 184 6.93 -4.58 13.75
CA SER A 184 8.06 -4.51 14.69
C SER A 184 9.07 -3.44 14.29
N ILE A 185 9.40 -3.36 12.99
CA ILE A 185 10.26 -2.33 12.42
C ILE A 185 9.72 -0.93 12.71
N ARG A 186 8.40 -0.72 12.55
CA ARG A 186 7.76 0.55 12.91
C ARG A 186 7.92 0.88 14.40
N LYS A 187 7.72 -0.10 15.30
CA LYS A 187 7.75 0.12 16.76
C LYS A 187 9.15 0.52 17.26
N HIS A 188 10.20 -0.10 16.72
CA HIS A 188 11.58 0.19 17.11
C HIS A 188 12.11 1.52 16.52
N ARG A 189 11.45 2.05 15.48
CA ARG A 189 11.83 3.30 14.81
C ARG A 189 11.02 4.52 15.29
N LYS A 190 10.44 4.48 16.50
CA LYS A 190 9.63 5.56 17.11
C LYS A 190 10.37 6.88 17.34
N THR A 191 11.68 6.93 17.19
CA THR A 191 12.52 8.14 17.38
C THR A 191 12.81 8.90 16.08
N ALA A 192 12.59 8.30 14.91
CA ALA A 192 12.90 8.88 13.59
C ALA A 192 11.65 9.49 12.92
N ALA A 193 11.61 10.81 12.75
CA ALA A 193 10.49 11.55 12.15
C ALA A 193 10.10 11.15 10.69
N PRO A 194 11.02 10.87 9.75
CA PRO A 194 10.66 10.68 8.34
C PRO A 194 10.00 9.31 8.05
N MET A 195 10.25 8.30 8.88
CA MET A 195 9.71 6.95 8.67
C MET A 195 8.37 6.70 9.36
N LYS A 196 8.05 7.49 10.40
CA LYS A 196 6.68 7.62 10.89
C LYS A 196 5.75 8.01 9.75
N ILE A 197 6.21 8.88 8.85
CA ILE A 197 5.48 9.37 7.68
C ILE A 197 5.30 8.27 6.63
N ILE A 198 6.29 7.44 6.28
CA ILE A 198 6.10 6.34 5.29
C ILE A 198 5.14 5.27 5.81
N CYS A 199 5.32 4.82 7.06
CA CYS A 199 4.41 3.86 7.68
C CYS A 199 3.03 4.45 8.00
N LEU A 200 2.92 5.75 8.32
CA LEU A 200 1.61 6.40 8.44
C LEU A 200 0.97 6.56 7.08
N LEU A 201 1.65 7.12 6.07
CA LEU A 201 1.08 7.42 4.77
C LEU A 201 0.56 6.16 4.07
N LEU A 202 1.27 5.03 4.15
CA LEU A 202 0.80 3.78 3.56
C LEU A 202 -0.35 3.13 4.35
N LEU A 203 -0.41 3.33 5.67
CA LEU A 203 -1.60 2.99 6.46
C LEU A 203 -2.74 4.00 6.28
N PHE A 204 -2.47 5.28 6.01
CA PHE A 204 -3.42 6.38 5.92
C PHE A 204 -4.09 6.44 4.55
N VAL A 205 -3.44 5.98 3.48
CA VAL A 205 -4.08 5.68 2.18
C VAL A 205 -5.20 4.65 2.35
N LEU A 206 -5.01 3.70 3.26
CA LEU A 206 -5.99 2.67 3.61
C LEU A 206 -6.96 3.09 4.73
N LEU A 207 -6.54 3.96 5.67
CA LEU A 207 -7.38 4.44 6.77
C LEU A 207 -8.29 5.63 6.39
N TYR A 208 -7.90 6.51 5.46
CA TYR A 208 -8.77 7.61 5.00
C TYR A 208 -9.99 7.13 4.21
N LEU A 209 -9.92 5.90 3.70
CA LEU A 209 -11.06 5.27 3.07
C LEU A 209 -12.10 4.87 4.17
N ILE A 210 -11.71 4.54 5.40
CA ILE A 210 -12.54 3.72 6.33
C ILE A 210 -12.98 4.39 7.66
N SER A 211 -12.45 5.52 8.15
CA SER A 211 -13.06 6.17 9.36
C SER A 211 -12.67 7.63 9.66
N PRO A 212 -13.59 8.48 10.16
CA PRO A 212 -13.30 9.82 10.66
C PRO A 212 -12.84 9.77 12.12
N ARG A 213 -11.79 10.53 12.46
CA ARG A 213 -11.20 10.76 13.81
C ARG A 213 -10.00 9.88 14.15
N VAL A 214 -8.79 10.42 13.98
CA VAL A 214 -7.76 10.45 15.04
C VAL A 214 -6.87 11.68 14.82
N GLY A 215 -6.69 12.48 15.88
CA GLY A 215 -5.90 13.70 15.87
C GLY A 215 -4.45 13.56 16.36
N ALA A 216 -3.78 14.72 16.22
CA ALA A 216 -2.53 15.19 16.82
C ALA A 216 -1.17 14.64 16.30
N GLY A 217 -0.48 15.52 15.56
CA GLY A 217 0.98 15.51 15.30
C GLY A 217 1.36 15.08 13.89
N PHE A 218 1.71 16.05 13.02
CA PHE A 218 1.78 16.02 11.54
C PHE A 218 0.41 16.17 10.86
N LYS A 219 0.17 17.35 10.27
CA LYS A 219 -1.04 17.61 9.48
C LYS A 219 -0.89 16.99 8.09
N ILE A 220 -1.43 15.78 7.91
CA ILE A 220 -1.96 15.40 6.60
C ILE A 220 -3.06 16.41 6.31
N VAL A 221 -2.93 17.17 5.22
CA VAL A 221 -3.87 18.24 4.91
C VAL A 221 -5.24 17.61 4.63
N ASN A 222 -6.16 17.76 5.58
CA ASN A 222 -7.58 17.54 5.35
C ASN A 222 -8.03 18.52 4.25
N VAL A 223 -8.54 17.99 3.14
CA VAL A 223 -9.40 18.74 2.22
C VAL A 223 -10.71 17.99 2.11
#